data_AF-A0A951MPM0-F1
#
_entry.id   AF-A0A951MPM0-F1
#
_cell.length_a   1.000
_cell.length_b   1.000
_cell.length_c   1.000
_cell.angle_alpha   90.00
_cell.angle_beta   90.00
_cell.angle_gamma   90.00
#
_symmetry.space_group_name_H-M   'P 1'
#
loop_
_entity.id
_entity.type
_entity.pdbx_description
1 polymer ?
#
loop_
_entity_poly.entity_id
_entity_poly.type
_entity_poly.pdbx_seq_one_letter_code
_entity_poly.pdbx_strand_id
1 'polypeptide(L)'
;MSQALRRVFRRTAAVACLCGAGAAAGCAPQVSTQQEVAIGADYSRQINRQMPMLNDQATLSYVNQLGTQLARIADPRGIRYHFYVVNSDVVNAFALPGGYVYVNRGLIERADNLSEFAGVLAHEIGHVAERHSIEQL
;
A
#
# COMPACT_ATOMS: atom_id res chain seq x y z
N MET A 1 27.57 0.89 -46.25
CA MET A 1 27.10 1.57 -47.49
C MET A 1 25.99 2.52 -47.09
N SER A 2 25.89 3.81 -47.40
CA SER A 2 26.76 4.91 -47.81
C SER A 2 25.93 6.15 -47.47
N GLN A 3 26.56 7.22 -47.00
CA GLN A 3 25.91 8.53 -46.95
C GLN A 3 25.57 9.01 -48.37
N ALA A 4 24.66 9.98 -48.44
CA ALA A 4 24.41 10.94 -49.52
C ALA A 4 23.20 10.68 -50.45
N LEU A 5 22.54 11.81 -50.78
CA LEU A 5 21.34 12.05 -51.61
C LEU A 5 20.11 12.35 -50.72
N ARG A 6 19.62 13.58 -50.54
CA ARG A 6 19.58 14.75 -51.42
C ARG A 6 19.41 16.04 -50.62
N ARG A 7 19.98 17.10 -51.19
CA ARG A 7 20.02 18.49 -50.71
C ARG A 7 18.63 19.15 -50.74
N VAL A 8 18.38 19.94 -49.69
CA VAL A 8 18.03 21.36 -49.71
C VAL A 8 17.01 21.81 -50.78
N PHE A 9 15.77 22.03 -50.35
CA PHE A 9 14.99 23.15 -50.85
C PHE A 9 14.58 24.07 -49.70
N ARG A 10 14.99 25.32 -49.90
CA ARG A 10 14.86 26.51 -49.09
C ARG A 10 13.39 26.98 -49.10
N ARG A 11 12.84 27.41 -47.95
CA ARG A 11 12.11 28.68 -47.71
C ARG A 11 10.96 28.57 -46.69
N THR A 12 11.23 29.14 -45.51
CA THR A 12 10.37 30.07 -44.77
C THR A 12 8.84 29.87 -44.79
N ALA A 13 8.29 29.46 -43.65
CA ALA A 13 7.22 30.20 -42.98
C ALA A 13 7.25 29.85 -41.48
N ALA A 14 7.63 30.84 -40.67
CA ALA A 14 7.36 30.80 -39.25
C ALA A 14 5.84 30.90 -39.07
N VAL A 15 5.21 29.82 -38.62
CA VAL A 15 3.89 29.90 -38.01
C VAL A 15 4.14 29.81 -36.51
N ALA A 16 4.09 30.97 -35.86
CA ALA A 16 3.98 31.06 -34.42
C ALA A 16 2.66 30.39 -34.01
N CYS A 17 2.73 29.13 -33.61
CA CYS A 17 1.63 28.48 -32.91
C CYS A 17 1.65 28.99 -31.47
N LEU A 18 1.05 30.16 -31.25
CA LEU A 18 0.57 30.61 -29.94
C LEU A 18 -0.64 29.73 -29.56
N CYS A 19 -0.38 28.46 -29.31
CA CYS A 19 -1.24 27.65 -28.47
C CYS A 19 -0.68 27.75 -27.06
N GLY A 20 -1.22 28.69 -26.29
CA GLY A 20 -1.26 28.58 -24.84
C GLY A 20 -2.08 27.34 -24.48
N ALA A 21 -1.50 26.16 -24.65
CA ALA A 21 -1.96 24.94 -24.04
C ALA A 21 -1.11 24.79 -22.79
N GLY A 22 -1.59 25.34 -21.68
CA GLY A 22 -1.09 24.96 -20.38
C GLY A 22 -1.06 23.44 -20.34
N ALA A 23 0.12 22.87 -20.11
CA ALA A 23 0.22 21.46 -19.81
C ALA A 23 -0.65 21.23 -18.58
N ALA A 24 -1.86 20.68 -18.79
CA ALA A 24 -2.63 20.06 -17.73
C ALA A 24 -1.83 18.82 -17.34
N ALA A 25 -0.81 19.03 -16.51
CA ALA A 25 -0.07 17.98 -15.86
C ALA A 25 -1.08 17.25 -14.96
N GLY A 26 -1.55 16.11 -15.46
CA GLY A 26 -2.23 15.02 -14.77
C GLY A 26 -3.02 15.38 -13.52
N CYS A 27 -4.27 15.79 -13.68
CA CYS A 27 -5.28 15.61 -12.62
C CYS A 27 -5.77 14.15 -12.65
N ALA A 28 -4.89 13.18 -12.41
CA ALA A 28 -5.37 11.89 -11.94
C ALA A 28 -5.94 12.15 -10.53
N PRO A 29 -7.22 11.82 -10.26
CA PRO A 29 -7.76 12.00 -8.91
C PRO A 29 -6.99 11.08 -7.96
N GLN A 30 -6.09 11.67 -7.17
CA GLN A 30 -5.34 10.94 -6.16
C GLN A 30 -6.33 10.53 -5.06
N VAL A 31 -6.43 9.23 -4.79
CA VAL A 31 -7.31 8.69 -3.74
C VAL A 31 -7.01 9.41 -2.43
N SER A 32 -8.03 10.02 -1.81
CA SER A 32 -7.86 10.69 -0.51
C SER A 32 -7.63 9.67 0.60
N THR A 33 -7.01 10.06 1.72
CA THR A 33 -6.84 9.17 2.87
C THR A 33 -8.18 8.60 3.38
N GLN A 34 -9.24 9.42 3.39
CA GLN A 34 -10.56 8.98 3.82
C GLN A 34 -11.14 7.93 2.86
N GLN A 35 -10.95 8.12 1.55
CA GLN A 35 -11.38 7.16 0.54
C GLN A 35 -10.58 5.86 0.62
N GLU A 36 -9.27 5.94 0.84
CA GLU A 36 -8.41 4.78 1.08
C GLU A 36 -8.89 3.95 2.29
N VAL A 37 -9.19 4.61 3.41
CA VAL A 37 -9.74 3.95 4.61
C VAL A 37 -11.09 3.29 4.33
N ALA A 38 -11.95 3.94 3.54
CA ALA A 38 -13.24 3.36 3.16
C ALA A 38 -13.08 2.12 2.27
N ILE A 39 -12.15 2.14 1.32
CA ILE A 39 -11.80 0.99 0.46
C ILE A 39 -11.28 -0.16 1.33
N GLY A 40 -10.32 0.11 2.21
CA GLY A 40 -9.78 -0.87 3.15
C GLY A 40 -10.83 -1.51 4.05
N ALA A 41 -11.74 -0.68 4.57
CA ALA A 41 -12.84 -1.15 5.42
C ALA A 41 -13.77 -2.12 4.67
N ASP A 42 -14.00 -1.90 3.37
CA ASP A 42 -14.81 -2.81 2.57
C ASP A 42 -14.13 -4.15 2.33
N TYR A 43 -12.87 -4.14 1.89
CA TYR A 43 -12.11 -5.37 1.71
C TYR A 43 -11.94 -6.14 3.02
N SER A 44 -11.69 -5.45 4.13
CA SER A 44 -11.60 -6.07 5.45
C SER A 44 -12.90 -6.80 5.83
N ARG A 45 -14.08 -6.20 5.57
CA ARG A 45 -15.37 -6.87 5.80
C ARG A 45 -15.53 -8.14 4.96
N GLN A 46 -15.07 -8.14 3.72
CA GLN A 46 -15.13 -9.31 2.84
C GLN A 46 -14.19 -10.41 3.32
N ILE A 47 -12.94 -10.06 3.62
CA ILE A 47 -11.91 -10.98 4.12
C ILE A 47 -12.33 -11.63 5.44
N ASN A 48 -12.83 -10.84 6.40
CA ASN A 48 -13.26 -11.33 7.72
C ASN A 48 -14.43 -12.32 7.65
N ARG A 49 -15.20 -12.35 6.56
CA ARG A 49 -16.27 -13.33 6.33
C ARG A 49 -15.77 -14.65 5.75
N GLN A 50 -14.62 -14.62 5.07
CA GLN A 50 -14.10 -15.75 4.32
C GLN A 50 -12.96 -16.47 5.05
N MET A 51 -12.15 -15.73 5.80
CA MET A 51 -10.99 -16.27 6.47
C MET A 51 -11.33 -16.83 7.87
N PRO A 52 -10.70 -17.94 8.27
CA PRO A 52 -10.83 -18.45 9.63
C PRO A 52 -10.06 -17.53 10.57
N MET A 53 -10.75 -16.63 11.29
CA MET A 53 -10.10 -15.72 12.22
C MET A 53 -9.71 -16.46 13.51
N LEU A 54 -8.54 -16.14 14.08
CA LEU A 54 -8.11 -16.67 15.36
C LEU A 54 -8.95 -16.08 16.49
N ASN A 55 -9.45 -16.93 17.39
CA ASN A 55 -10.22 -16.52 18.57
C ASN A 55 -9.40 -16.74 19.85
N ASP A 56 -8.31 -15.99 19.98
CA ASP A 56 -7.48 -15.99 21.19
C ASP A 56 -7.23 -14.55 21.66
N GLN A 57 -7.87 -14.16 22.76
CA GLN A 57 -7.85 -12.76 23.20
C GLN A 57 -6.45 -12.29 23.61
N ALA A 58 -5.61 -13.18 24.14
CA ALA A 58 -4.25 -12.84 24.57
C ALA A 58 -3.38 -12.47 23.37
N THR A 59 -3.33 -13.34 22.35
CA THR A 59 -2.62 -13.11 21.10
C THR A 59 -3.13 -11.86 20.39
N LEU A 60 -4.46 -11.73 20.25
CA LEU A 60 -5.06 -10.56 19.60
C LEU A 60 -4.69 -9.26 20.32
N SER A 61 -4.75 -9.23 21.65
CA SER A 61 -4.40 -8.05 22.44
C SER A 61 -2.93 -7.68 22.25
N TYR A 62 -2.05 -8.68 22.26
CA TYR A 62 -0.62 -8.48 22.11
C TYR A 62 -0.25 -7.93 20.72
N VAL A 63 -0.72 -8.57 19.65
CA VAL A 63 -0.48 -8.14 18.27
C VAL A 63 -1.00 -6.73 18.04
N ASN A 64 -2.19 -6.42 18.57
CA ASN A 64 -2.79 -5.10 18.43
C ASN A 64 -2.00 -4.02 19.19
N GLN A 65 -1.50 -4.32 20.39
CA GLN A 65 -0.63 -3.40 21.15
C GLN A 65 0.68 -3.13 20.43
N LEU A 66 1.40 -4.18 20.03
CA LEU A 66 2.67 -4.07 19.31
C LEU A 66 2.48 -3.30 17.99
N GLY A 67 1.52 -3.72 17.18
CA GLY A 67 1.22 -3.10 15.89
C GLY A 67 0.86 -1.61 16.04
N THR A 68 0.05 -1.25 17.04
CA THR A 68 -0.29 0.16 17.31
C THR A 68 0.93 0.99 17.71
N GLN A 69 1.85 0.42 18.49
CA GLN A 69 3.09 1.10 18.87
C GLN A 69 3.99 1.34 17.65
N LEU A 70 4.15 0.34 16.78
CA LEU A 70 4.93 0.44 15.55
C LEU A 70 4.31 1.44 14.57
N ALA A 71 3.00 1.36 14.33
CA ALA A 71 2.28 2.22 13.41
C ALA A 71 2.35 3.70 13.79
N ARG A 72 2.31 4.02 15.09
CA ARG A 72 2.46 5.40 15.58
C ARG A 72 3.82 6.02 15.20
N ILE A 73 4.85 5.19 15.03
CA ILE A 73 6.19 5.64 14.65
C ILE A 73 6.32 5.70 13.12
N ALA A 74 5.79 4.70 12.42
CA ALA A 74 5.98 4.52 10.99
C ALA A 74 5.05 5.36 10.10
N ASP A 75 3.82 5.66 10.54
CA ASP A 75 2.82 6.35 9.72
C ASP A 75 2.42 7.72 10.33
N PRO A 76 2.93 8.84 9.77
CA PRO A 76 2.64 10.17 10.29
C PRO A 76 1.21 10.66 9.98
N ARG A 77 0.43 9.93 9.17
CA ARG A 77 -0.94 10.34 8.79
C ARG A 77 -1.94 10.23 9.93
N GLY A 78 -1.61 9.47 10.98
CA GLY A 78 -2.47 9.31 12.16
C GLY A 78 -3.77 8.54 11.87
N ILE A 79 -3.78 7.70 10.82
CA ILE A 79 -4.92 6.81 10.55
C ILE A 79 -5.03 5.73 11.64
N ARG A 80 -6.22 5.18 11.82
CA ARG A 80 -6.44 4.07 12.74
C ARG A 80 -5.98 2.76 12.10
N TYR A 81 -5.08 2.05 12.76
CA TYR A 81 -4.70 0.70 12.37
C TYR A 81 -5.59 -0.35 13.04
N HIS A 82 -5.79 -1.46 12.33
CA HIS A 82 -6.56 -2.61 12.74
C HIS A 82 -5.74 -3.86 12.46
N PHE A 83 -5.39 -4.59 13.50
CA PHE A 83 -4.60 -5.81 13.39
C PHE A 83 -5.47 -7.04 13.61
N TYR A 84 -5.35 -8.00 12.70
CA TYR A 84 -6.11 -9.25 12.73
C TYR A 84 -5.18 -10.44 12.66
N VAL A 85 -5.57 -11.53 13.33
CA VAL A 85 -4.85 -12.80 13.26
C VAL A 85 -5.74 -13.84 12.56
N VAL A 86 -5.24 -14.42 11.48
CA VAL A 86 -5.88 -15.50 10.73
C VAL A 86 -5.37 -16.83 11.28
N ASN A 87 -6.29 -17.75 11.60
CA ASN A 87 -6.00 -19.10 12.06
C ASN A 87 -5.60 -20.00 10.88
N SER A 88 -4.40 -19.76 10.36
CA SER A 88 -3.75 -20.51 9.29
C SER A 88 -2.31 -20.82 9.70
N ASP A 89 -1.82 -22.01 9.37
CA ASP A 89 -0.44 -22.46 9.62
C ASP A 89 0.56 -21.97 8.54
N VAL A 90 0.07 -21.34 7.49
CA VAL A 90 0.88 -20.71 6.44
C VAL A 90 1.61 -19.48 7.02
N VAL A 91 2.92 -19.38 6.78
CA VAL A 91 3.73 -18.21 7.12
C VAL A 91 3.36 -17.07 6.17
N ASN A 92 2.53 -16.15 6.64
CA ASN A 92 2.15 -14.98 5.85
C ASN A 92 1.69 -13.81 6.73
N ALA A 93 1.85 -12.61 6.20
CA ALA A 93 1.19 -11.40 6.64
C ALA A 93 0.88 -10.55 5.41
N PHE A 94 -0.13 -9.71 5.48
CA PHE A 94 -0.47 -8.80 4.39
C PHE A 94 -1.22 -7.58 4.92
N ALA A 95 -1.13 -6.48 4.19
CA ALA A 95 -1.88 -5.27 4.49
C ALA A 95 -2.87 -4.89 3.39
N LEU A 96 -3.99 -4.32 3.81
CA LEU A 96 -4.96 -3.66 2.95
C LEU A 96 -4.81 -2.14 3.08
N PRO A 97 -5.34 -1.38 2.10
CA PRO A 97 -5.37 0.08 2.20
C PRO A 97 -5.96 0.57 3.53
N GLY A 98 -5.49 1.71 4.04
CA GLY A 98 -6.17 2.39 5.13
C GLY A 98 -6.06 1.75 6.51
N GLY A 99 -4.99 0.98 6.76
CA GLY A 99 -4.61 0.57 8.12
C GLY A 99 -5.02 -0.84 8.54
N TYR A 100 -5.49 -1.69 7.64
CA TYR A 100 -5.90 -3.06 8.01
C TYR A 100 -4.77 -4.04 7.72
N VAL A 101 -4.21 -4.64 8.77
CA VAL A 101 -3.08 -5.56 8.68
C VAL A 101 -3.49 -6.93 9.20
N TYR A 102 -3.16 -7.96 8.45
CA TYR A 102 -3.49 -9.35 8.73
C TYR A 102 -2.21 -10.15 8.90
N VAL A 103 -2.20 -11.01 9.90
CA VAL A 103 -1.10 -11.92 10.14
C VAL A 103 -1.62 -13.33 10.37
N ASN A 104 -0.97 -14.32 9.77
CA ASN A 104 -1.32 -15.71 10.01
C ASN A 104 -0.68 -16.21 11.32
N ARG A 105 -1.39 -17.05 12.05
CA ARG A 105 -0.89 -17.77 13.22
C ARG A 105 0.44 -18.48 12.92
N GLY A 106 0.57 -19.08 11.74
CA GLY A 106 1.78 -19.78 11.30
C GLY A 106 3.02 -18.90 11.21
N LEU A 107 2.88 -17.58 10.98
CA LEU A 107 4.00 -16.63 11.08
C LEU A 107 4.43 -16.44 12.54
N ILE A 108 3.47 -16.28 13.45
CA ILE A 108 3.73 -16.12 14.89
C ILE A 108 4.41 -17.37 15.45
N GLU A 109 3.91 -18.56 15.09
CA GLU A 109 4.41 -19.85 15.57
C GLU A 109 5.82 -20.21 15.04
N ARG A 110 6.24 -19.59 13.94
CA ARG A 110 7.55 -19.86 13.29
C ARG A 110 8.60 -18.79 13.50
N ALA A 111 8.25 -17.63 14.03
CA ALA A 111 9.23 -16.63 14.39
C ALA A 111 10.08 -17.16 15.55
N ASP A 112 11.41 -17.15 15.42
CA ASP A 112 12.31 -17.65 16.47
C ASP A 112 12.32 -16.73 17.69
N ASN A 113 11.98 -15.46 17.46
CA ASN A 113 11.90 -14.44 18.49
C ASN A 113 10.92 -13.34 18.09
N LEU A 114 10.59 -12.50 19.07
CA LEU A 114 9.66 -11.40 18.89
C LEU A 114 10.15 -10.36 17.88
N SER A 115 11.46 -10.15 17.77
CA SER A 115 12.02 -9.12 16.88
C SER A 115 11.79 -9.47 15.40
N GLU A 116 11.85 -10.75 15.05
CA GLU A 116 11.50 -11.22 13.70
C GLU A 116 10.04 -10.95 13.37
N PHE A 117 9.14 -11.31 14.29
CA PHE A 117 7.71 -11.03 14.14
C PHE A 117 7.44 -9.52 14.02
N ALA A 118 8.07 -8.70 14.87
CA ALA A 118 7.94 -7.25 14.82
C ALA A 118 8.49 -6.66 13.51
N GLY A 119 9.56 -7.25 12.96
CA GLY A 119 10.13 -6.86 11.67
C GLY A 119 9.16 -7.08 10.51
N VAL A 120 8.51 -8.25 10.45
CA VAL A 120 7.47 -8.51 9.43
C VAL A 120 6.26 -7.60 9.63
N LEU A 121 5.82 -7.39 10.87
CA LEU A 121 4.70 -6.49 11.13
C LEU A 121 5.02 -5.04 10.75
N ALA A 122 6.24 -4.58 11.00
CA ALA A 122 6.73 -3.26 10.59
C ALA A 122 6.83 -3.13 9.06
N HIS A 123 7.24 -4.19 8.37
CA HIS A 123 7.25 -4.24 6.91
C HIS A 123 5.85 -4.03 6.32
N GLU A 124 4.84 -4.74 6.84
CA GLU A 124 3.45 -4.57 6.40
C GLU A 124 2.90 -3.16 6.71
N ILE A 125 3.23 -2.59 7.88
CA ILE A 125 2.88 -1.21 8.21
C ILE A 125 3.53 -0.22 7.23
N GLY A 126 4.78 -0.49 6.80
CA GLY A 126 5.46 0.30 5.78
C GLY A 126 4.69 0.35 4.46
N HIS A 127 4.18 -0.81 4.00
CA HIS A 127 3.32 -0.85 2.81
C HIS A 127 2.07 0.01 2.93
N VAL A 128 1.44 0.04 4.11
CA VAL A 128 0.29 0.92 4.37
C VAL A 128 0.70 2.39 4.38
N ALA A 129 1.77 2.73 5.10
CA ALA A 129 2.27 4.10 5.24
C ALA A 129 2.64 4.72 3.89
N GLU A 130 3.27 3.94 3.02
CA GLU A 130 3.65 4.32 1.65
C GLU A 130 2.52 4.16 0.63
N ARG A 131 1.34 3.69 1.06
CA ARG A 131 0.13 3.54 0.24
C ARG A 131 0.29 2.59 -0.95
N HIS A 132 1.24 1.65 -0.88
CA HIS A 132 1.52 0.68 -1.95
C HIS A 132 0.29 -0.13 -2.35
N SER A 133 -0.59 -0.48 -1.39
CA SER A 133 -1.82 -1.22 -1.68
C SER A 133 -2.82 -0.44 -2.55
N ILE A 134 -2.78 0.90 -2.57
CA ILE A 134 -3.61 1.72 -3.47
C ILE A 134 -2.99 1.86 -4.86
N GLU A 135 -1.66 1.92 -4.94
CA GLU A 135 -0.96 2.04 -6.22
C GLU A 135 -1.07 0.79 -7.09
N GLN A 136 -1.41 -0.35 -6.48
CA GLN A 136 -1.56 -1.65 -7.13
C GLN A 136 -3.02 -2.06 -7.42
N LEU A 137 -4.01 -1.25 -7.02
CA LEU A 137 -5.44 -1.46 -7.32
C LEU A 137 -5.80 -0.99 -8.73
#